data_AF-A0A0E3S3U5-F1
#
_entry.id   AF-A0A0E3S3U5-F1
#
_cell.length_a   1.000
_cell.length_b   1.000
_cell.length_c   1.000
_cell.angle_alpha   90.00
_cell.angle_beta   90.00
_cell.angle_gamma   90.00
#
_symmetry.space_group_name_H-M   'P 1'
#
loop_
_entity.id
_entity.type
_entity.pdbx_description
1 polymer ?
#
loop_
_entity_poly.entity_id
_entity_poly.type
_entity_poly.pdbx_seq_one_letter_code
_entity_poly.pdbx_strand_id
1 'polypeptide(L)'
;MVEKRLTGSAEGLWKGYKYNGYMAYYLNKNPILILLNVFNYTLKKPHYTGIAFLLGYIRPFIKREEIIKDREIREYYWTSRLVEYKNLVIGRLKSLVSTT
;
A
#
# COMPACT_ATOMS: atom_id res chain seq x y z
N MET A 1 7.64 -32.12 -0.79
CA MET A 1 6.74 -30.94 -0.89
C MET A 1 7.23 -29.92 0.13
N VAL A 2 7.71 -28.76 -0.30
CA VAL A 2 8.18 -27.72 0.62
C VAL A 2 6.97 -26.94 1.12
N GLU A 3 6.56 -27.16 2.37
CA GLU A 3 5.61 -26.30 3.05
C GLU A 3 6.18 -24.88 3.15
N LYS A 4 5.56 -23.92 2.45
CA LYS A 4 5.84 -22.49 2.63
C LYS A 4 5.27 -22.05 3.98
N ARG A 5 6.04 -22.25 5.05
CA ARG A 5 5.75 -21.60 6.34
C ARG A 5 5.77 -20.08 6.18
N LEU A 6 4.96 -19.41 6.99
CA LEU A 6 4.78 -17.95 7.13
C LEU A 6 6.05 -17.16 7.50
N THR A 7 7.25 -17.73 7.33
CA THR A 7 8.52 -17.00 7.34
C THR A 7 8.90 -16.77 5.88
N GLY A 8 8.22 -15.84 5.22
CA GLY A 8 8.52 -15.49 3.83
C GLY A 8 10.01 -15.20 3.70
N SER A 9 10.72 -15.97 2.87
CA SER A 9 12.11 -15.69 2.53
C SER A 9 12.22 -14.25 2.01
N ALA A 10 13.42 -13.65 2.06
CA ALA A 10 13.62 -12.29 1.55
C ALA A 10 13.08 -12.12 0.10
N GLU A 11 13.19 -13.17 -0.71
CA GLU A 11 12.62 -13.23 -2.05
C GLU A 11 11.08 -13.29 -2.06
N GLY A 12 10.48 -14.07 -1.15
CA GLY A 12 9.03 -14.12 -0.96
C GLY A 12 8.45 -12.77 -0.54
N LEU A 13 9.12 -12.08 0.39
CA LEU A 13 8.75 -10.72 0.80
C LEU A 13 8.89 -9.74 -0.37
N TRP A 14 10.01 -9.75 -1.08
CA TRP A 14 10.24 -8.89 -2.24
C TRP A 14 9.15 -9.06 -3.31
N LYS A 15 8.83 -10.29 -3.70
CA LYS A 15 7.77 -10.60 -4.67
C LYS A 15 6.39 -10.16 -4.15
N GLY A 16 6.10 -10.41 -2.88
CA GLY A 16 4.83 -10.03 -2.25
C GLY A 16 4.62 -8.52 -2.24
N TYR A 17 5.62 -7.74 -1.79
CA TYR A 17 5.51 -6.29 -1.78
C TYR A 17 5.46 -5.69 -3.19
N LYS A 18 6.21 -6.23 -4.16
CA LYS A 18 6.05 -5.87 -5.58
C LYS A 18 4.62 -6.08 -6.07
N TYR A 19 4.02 -7.23 -5.77
CA TYR A 19 2.63 -7.51 -6.13
C TYR A 19 1.65 -6.54 -5.46
N ASN A 20 1.87 -6.21 -4.18
CA ASN A 20 1.07 -5.21 -3.49
C ASN A 20 1.14 -3.82 -4.15
N GLY A 21 2.33 -3.44 -4.65
CA GLY A 21 2.53 -2.20 -5.41
C GLY A 21 1.78 -2.21 -6.74
N TYR A 22 1.84 -3.33 -7.46
CA TYR A 22 1.07 -3.53 -8.69
C TYR A 22 -0.44 -3.45 -8.43
N MET A 23 -0.94 -4.10 -7.38
CA MET A 23 -2.36 -4.02 -7.00
C MET A 23 -2.78 -2.60 -6.63
N ALA A 24 -1.89 -1.82 -6.01
CA ALA A 24 -2.15 -0.42 -5.71
C ALA A 24 -2.29 0.43 -6.99
N TYR A 25 -1.48 0.13 -8.02
CA TYR A 25 -1.64 0.73 -9.35
C TYR A 25 -2.95 0.29 -10.01
N TYR A 26 -3.20 -1.02 -10.07
CA TYR A 26 -4.38 -1.59 -10.71
C TYR A 26 -5.70 -1.05 -10.12
N LEU A 27 -5.76 -0.86 -8.80
CA LEU A 27 -6.92 -0.30 -8.10
C LEU A 27 -7.02 1.23 -8.21
N ASN A 28 -6.11 1.89 -8.93
CA ASN A 28 -6.02 3.35 -9.03
C ASN A 28 -5.98 4.04 -7.66
N LYS A 29 -5.16 3.52 -6.73
CA LYS A 29 -5.01 4.16 -5.41
C LYS A 29 -4.37 5.54 -5.56
N ASN A 30 -4.86 6.48 -4.76
CA ASN A 30 -4.34 7.84 -4.74
C ASN A 30 -2.81 7.87 -4.46
N PRO A 31 -2.01 8.66 -5.21
CA PRO A 31 -0.56 8.78 -5.00
C PRO A 31 -0.15 9.11 -3.56
N ILE A 32 -0.95 9.88 -2.82
CA ILE A 32 -0.69 10.20 -1.41
C ILE A 32 -0.69 8.91 -0.56
N LEU A 33 -1.64 8.00 -0.80
CA LEU A 33 -1.66 6.69 -0.12
C LEU A 33 -0.45 5.83 -0.50
N ILE A 34 0.03 5.93 -1.74
CA ILE A 34 1.23 5.21 -2.18
C ILE A 34 2.45 5.71 -1.41
N LEU A 35 2.66 7.02 -1.32
CA LEU A 35 3.78 7.62 -0.60
C LEU A 35 3.75 7.25 0.90
N LEU A 36 2.57 7.30 1.53
CA LEU A 36 2.41 6.89 2.93
C LEU A 36 2.74 5.40 3.14
N ASN A 37 2.31 4.52 2.22
CA ASN A 37 2.65 3.10 2.29
C ASN A 37 4.14 2.85 2.10
N VAL A 38 4.77 3.50 1.12
CA VAL A 38 6.21 3.41 0.88
C VAL A 38 6.98 3.84 2.13
N PHE A 39 6.62 4.98 2.73
CA PHE A 39 7.24 5.46 3.95
C PHE A 39 7.06 4.46 5.10
N ASN A 40 5.83 4.02 5.37
CA ASN A 40 5.51 3.06 6.42
C ASN A 40 6.24 1.71 6.26
N TYR A 41 6.32 1.18 5.03
CA TYR A 41 7.04 -0.06 4.75
C TYR A 41 8.56 0.12 4.84
N THR A 42 9.08 1.28 4.45
CA THR A 42 10.52 1.58 4.56
C THR A 42 10.95 1.74 6.02
N LEU A 43 10.10 2.27 6.90
CA LEU A 43 10.40 2.38 8.33
C LEU A 43 10.41 1.02 9.05
N LYS A 44 9.71 0.02 8.53
CA LYS A 44 9.61 -1.31 9.14
C LYS A 44 10.73 -2.21 8.63
N LYS A 45 11.30 -3.02 9.53
CA LYS A 45 12.24 -4.07 9.12
C LYS A 45 11.47 -5.20 8.41
N PRO A 46 11.98 -5.73 7.28
CA PRO A 46 13.16 -5.26 6.56
C PRO A 46 12.84 -4.03 5.67
N HIS A 47 13.70 -3.01 5.75
CA HIS A 47 13.47 -1.67 5.17
C HIS A 47 13.33 -1.67 3.63
N TYR A 48 13.86 -2.67 2.94
CA TYR A 48 13.79 -2.77 1.47
C TYR A 48 12.37 -3.05 0.94
N THR A 49 11.41 -3.40 1.81
CA THR A 49 10.04 -3.75 1.41
C THR A 49 9.28 -2.55 0.83
N GLY A 50 9.57 -1.33 1.30
CA GLY A 50 9.02 -0.10 0.71
C GLY A 50 9.49 0.12 -0.73
N ILE A 51 10.76 -0.17 -1.03
CA ILE A 51 11.32 -0.11 -2.39
C ILE A 51 10.67 -1.17 -3.29
N ALA A 52 10.52 -2.40 -2.78
CA ALA A 52 9.83 -3.47 -3.51
C ALA A 52 8.41 -3.04 -3.92
N PHE A 53 7.66 -2.47 -2.98
CA PHE A 53 6.33 -1.93 -3.23
C PHE A 53 6.33 -0.80 -4.26
N LEU A 54 7.23 0.18 -4.11
CA LEU A 54 7.32 1.31 -5.04
C LEU A 54 7.62 0.87 -6.47
N LEU A 55 8.57 -0.07 -6.65
CA LEU A 55 8.88 -0.63 -7.96
C LEU A 55 7.70 -1.39 -8.58
N GLY A 56 6.91 -2.06 -7.75
CA GLY A 56 5.67 -2.72 -8.15
C GLY A 56 4.62 -1.75 -8.70
N TYR A 57 4.57 -0.53 -8.16
CA TYR A 57 3.64 0.53 -8.59
C TYR A 57 4.15 1.31 -9.81
N ILE A 58 5.42 1.73 -9.82
CA ILE A 58 5.98 2.57 -10.88
C ILE A 58 6.08 1.81 -12.22
N ARG A 59 6.44 0.53 -12.19
CA ARG A 59 6.62 -0.25 -13.43
C ARG A 59 5.36 -0.29 -14.32
N PRO A 60 4.18 -0.69 -13.82
CA PRO A 60 2.96 -0.67 -14.63
C PRO A 60 2.49 0.78 -14.94
N PHE A 61 2.80 1.75 -14.07
CA PHE A 61 2.53 3.16 -14.33
C PHE A 61 3.27 3.71 -15.56
N ILE A 62 4.58 3.45 -15.67
CA ILE A 62 5.39 3.86 -16.83
C ILE A 62 4.88 3.18 -18.11
N LYS A 63 4.50 1.90 -18.00
CA LYS A 63 3.97 1.12 -19.11
C LYS A 63 2.52 1.45 -19.47
N ARG A 64 1.82 2.23 -18.64
CA ARG A 64 0.38 2.53 -18.78
C ARG A 64 -0.46 1.25 -18.91
N GLU A 65 -0.19 0.27 -18.04
CA GLU A 65 -0.98 -0.97 -17.99
C GLU A 65 -2.45 -0.68 -17.63
N GLU A 66 -3.35 -1.61 -17.92
CA GLU A 66 -4.77 -1.39 -17.61
C GLU A 66 -4.99 -1.30 -16.09
N ILE A 67 -5.80 -0.32 -15.69
CA ILE A 67 -6.35 -0.23 -14.33
C ILE A 67 -7.75 -0.85 -14.30
N ILE A 68 -8.29 -1.08 -13.10
CA ILE A 68 -9.63 -1.62 -12.93
C ILE A 68 -10.67 -0.73 -13.63
N LYS A 69 -11.55 -1.35 -14.41
CA LYS A 69 -12.55 -0.64 -15.23
C LYS A 69 -13.75 -0.15 -14.42
N ASP A 70 -14.01 -0.81 -13.29
CA ASP A 70 -15.06 -0.44 -12.35
C ASP A 70 -14.82 0.98 -11.80
N ARG A 71 -15.77 1.88 -12.05
CA ARG A 71 -15.66 3.28 -11.63
C ARG A 71 -15.84 3.44 -10.12
N GLU A 72 -16.75 2.69 -9.51
CA GLU A 72 -17.02 2.76 -8.08
C GLU A 72 -15.77 2.39 -7.28
N ILE A 73 -15.09 1.31 -7.69
CA ILE A 73 -13.86 0.87 -7.04
C ILE A 73 -12.75 1.92 -7.18
N ARG A 74 -12.60 2.53 -8.37
CA ARG A 74 -11.60 3.60 -8.57
C ARG A 74 -11.87 4.81 -7.70
N GLU A 75 -13.12 5.28 -7.66
CA GLU A 75 -13.53 6.43 -6.86
C GLU A 75 -13.30 6.17 -5.36
N TYR A 76 -13.62 4.97 -4.89
CA TYR A 76 -13.37 4.54 -3.51
C TYR A 76 -11.88 4.65 -3.13
N TYR A 77 -10.99 4.07 -3.93
CA TYR A 77 -9.55 4.06 -3.64
C TYR A 77 -8.85 5.40 -3.92
N TRP A 78 -9.44 6.27 -4.74
CA TRP A 78 -8.92 7.60 -5.02
C TRP A 78 -9.28 8.61 -3.92
N THR A 79 -10.49 8.56 -3.38
CA THR A 79 -11.01 9.61 -2.48
C THR A 79 -11.47 9.04 -1.13
N SER A 80 -12.45 8.14 -1.12
CA SER A 80 -13.10 7.68 0.12
C SER A 80 -12.11 7.05 1.09
N ARG A 81 -11.19 6.24 0.57
CA ARG A 81 -10.17 5.58 1.37
C ARG A 81 -9.24 6.57 2.08
N LEU A 82 -8.86 7.67 1.42
CA LEU A 82 -8.05 8.73 2.05
C LEU A 82 -8.77 9.39 3.23
N VAL A 83 -10.06 9.67 3.07
CA VAL A 83 -10.90 10.28 4.12
C VAL A 83 -11.01 9.35 5.32
N GLU A 84 -11.21 8.05 5.11
CA GLU A 84 -11.21 7.04 6.17
C GLU A 84 -9.90 7.06 6.97
N TYR A 85 -8.75 7.04 6.30
CA TYR A 85 -7.45 7.10 6.99
C TYR A 85 -7.28 8.38 7.80
N LYS A 86 -7.67 9.54 7.26
CA LYS A 86 -7.64 10.81 7.99
C LYS A 86 -8.51 10.74 9.25
N ASN A 87 -9.73 10.23 9.14
CA ASN A 87 -10.66 10.13 10.27
C ASN A 87 -10.13 9.18 11.35
N LEU A 88 -9.53 8.06 10.96
CA LEU A 88 -8.89 7.12 11.90
C LEU A 88 -7.74 7.78 12.67
N VAL A 89 -6.88 8.54 11.98
CA VAL A 89 -5.76 9.25 12.63
C VAL A 89 -6.29 10.32 13.59
N ILE A 90 -7.26 11.13 13.17
CA ILE A 90 -7.87 12.15 14.04
C ILE A 90 -8.54 11.52 15.26
N GLY A 91 -9.29 10.43 15.07
CA GLY A 91 -9.95 9.71 16.17
C GLY A 91 -8.93 9.21 17.20
N ARG A 92 -7.83 8.62 16.73
CA ARG A 92 -6.76 8.13 17.61
C ARG A 92 -6.04 9.27 18.35
N LEU A 93 -5.82 10.41 17.70
CA LEU A 93 -5.25 11.58 18.36
C LEU A 93 -6.18 12.13 19.44
N LYS A 94 -7.48 12.25 19.14
CA LYS A 94 -8.48 12.69 20.12
C LYS A 94 -8.53 11.78 21.35
N SER A 95 -8.49 10.46 21.16
CA SER A 95 -8.49 9.52 22.29
C SER A 95 -7.25 9.66 23.18
N LEU A 96 -6.08 9.96 22.61
CA LEU A 96 -4.85 10.15 23.39
C LEU A 96 -4.89 11.45 24.20
N VAL A 97 -5.44 12.52 23.62
CA VAL A 97 -5.60 13.81 24.30
C VAL A 97 -6.67 13.75 25.39
N SER A 98 -7.77 13.02 25.19
CA SER A 98 -8.84 12.90 26.20
C SER A 98 -8.50 12.04 27.41
N THR A 99 -7.44 11.23 27.34
CA THR A 99 -6.98 10.37 28.45
C THR A 99 -5.88 11.03 29.28
N THR A 100 -5.39 12.21 28.88
CA THR A 100 -4.41 13.03 29.61
C THR A 100 -5.12 14.20 30.29
#